data_AF-A0A7Z7W1Q8-F1
#
_entry.id   AF-A0A7Z7W1Q8-F1
#
_cell.length_a   1.000
_cell.length_b   1.000
_cell.length_c   1.000
_cell.angle_alpha   90.00
_cell.angle_beta   90.00
_cell.angle_gamma   90.00
#
_symmetry.space_group_name_H-M   'P 1'
#
loop_
_entity.id
_entity.type
_entity.pdbx_description
1 polymer ?
#
loop_
_entity_poly.entity_id
_entity_poly.type
_entity_poly.pdbx_seq_one_letter_code
_entity_poly.pdbx_strand_id
1 'polypeptide(L)'
;MRLDGATNLNKAQKDALKAQVTSAQRVANVTSIQQTANELNTAMGQLQHGIDDENATKQTQKYRDAEQSKKTAYDQAVAAAKAILNKQTGSNSDKAAVDRALQQVTSTKDALNGDAKLAEAKAAAKQNLGTLNHITNAQRTDLEGQINQATTVDGVNTVKTNANTLDGAMNSLQGSINDKDATLRNQNYLDADESKRNAYTQAVTAAEGILNKQTGGNTSKADVDNALNAVTRAKAALNGADNLRNAKTSATNTINGLPHLTQLQKDNLKHQVEQAQNVAGVNGVKDKGNTLNTAMGALRTSIQNDNTTKTSQNYLDASDINKNNYNTAVNNANGVINATNNPNMDANAINGMANQVNTTKAALNGVQKLSSS
;
A
#
# COMPACT_ATOMS: atom_id res chain seq x y z
N MET A 1 -75.28 -40.15 -12.69
CA MET A 1 -74.12 -39.24 -12.64
C MET A 1 -72.91 -40.06 -12.20
N ARG A 2 -71.79 -40.05 -12.93
CA ARG A 2 -70.54 -40.70 -12.49
C ARG A 2 -69.56 -39.61 -12.03
N LEU A 3 -69.34 -39.52 -10.71
CA LEU A 3 -68.30 -38.66 -10.13
C LEU A 3 -66.90 -39.28 -10.20
N ASP A 4 -66.79 -40.49 -10.76
CA ASP A 4 -65.53 -41.26 -10.82
C ASP A 4 -64.44 -40.55 -11.63
N GLY A 5 -64.81 -39.62 -12.52
CA GLY A 5 -63.86 -38.75 -13.26
C GLY A 5 -63.40 -37.50 -12.53
N ALA A 6 -63.97 -37.18 -11.36
CA ALA A 6 -63.67 -35.97 -10.59
C ALA A 6 -62.51 -36.22 -9.59
N THR A 7 -61.31 -36.45 -10.12
CA THR A 7 -60.11 -36.84 -9.35
C THR A 7 -59.56 -35.72 -8.47
N ASN A 8 -59.78 -34.45 -8.83
CA ASN A 8 -59.23 -33.29 -8.14
C ASN A 8 -60.04 -32.88 -6.91
N LEU A 9 -61.34 -33.19 -6.88
CA LEU A 9 -62.21 -32.84 -5.75
C LEU A 9 -61.78 -33.50 -4.43
N ASN A 10 -61.97 -32.78 -3.32
CA ASN A 10 -61.80 -33.33 -1.98
C ASN A 10 -63.04 -34.11 -1.51
N LYS A 11 -62.94 -34.81 -0.38
CA LYS A 11 -64.04 -35.63 0.17
C LYS A 11 -65.32 -34.82 0.43
N ALA A 12 -65.21 -33.66 1.07
CA ALA A 12 -66.37 -32.83 1.41
C ALA A 12 -67.13 -32.34 0.16
N GLN A 13 -66.40 -31.93 -0.89
CA GLN A 13 -66.97 -31.55 -2.18
C GLN A 13 -67.65 -32.73 -2.88
N LYS A 14 -67.03 -33.92 -2.90
CA LYS A 14 -67.62 -35.13 -3.46
C LYS A 14 -68.90 -35.53 -2.74
N ASP A 15 -68.88 -35.48 -1.41
CA ASP A 15 -70.03 -35.85 -0.58
C ASP A 15 -71.20 -34.88 -0.78
N ALA A 16 -70.92 -33.57 -0.85
CA ALA A 16 -71.92 -32.55 -1.14
C ALA A 16 -72.56 -32.73 -2.53
N LEU A 17 -71.76 -32.98 -3.57
CA LEU A 17 -72.26 -33.20 -4.94
C LEU A 17 -73.09 -34.49 -5.04
N LYS A 18 -72.69 -35.56 -4.33
CA LYS A 18 -73.50 -36.80 -4.24
C LYS A 18 -74.86 -36.52 -3.60
N ALA A 19 -74.88 -35.80 -2.48
CA ALA A 19 -76.13 -35.46 -1.78
C ALA A 19 -77.08 -34.61 -2.65
N GLN A 20 -76.54 -33.65 -3.41
CA GLN A 20 -77.32 -32.86 -4.36
C GLN A 20 -77.95 -33.72 -5.45
N VAL A 21 -77.24 -34.73 -5.98
CA VAL A 21 -77.79 -35.65 -6.98
C VAL A 21 -78.83 -36.60 -6.40
N THR A 22 -78.63 -37.13 -5.19
CA THR A 22 -79.65 -37.95 -4.51
C THR A 22 -80.95 -37.16 -4.30
N SER A 23 -80.85 -35.85 -4.08
CA SER A 23 -82.01 -34.97 -3.84
C SER A 23 -82.64 -34.42 -5.13
N ALA A 24 -82.05 -34.66 -6.31
CA ALA A 24 -82.51 -34.11 -7.56
C ALA A 24 -83.79 -34.81 -8.07
N GLN A 25 -84.88 -34.05 -8.22
CA GLN A 25 -86.18 -34.58 -8.66
C GLN A 25 -86.32 -34.67 -10.18
N ARG A 26 -85.39 -34.07 -10.95
CA ARG A 26 -85.43 -33.99 -12.41
C ARG A 26 -84.06 -34.29 -13.00
N VAL A 27 -84.05 -34.95 -14.16
CA VAL A 27 -82.83 -35.25 -14.92
C VAL A 27 -82.05 -33.97 -15.27
N ALA A 28 -82.75 -32.88 -15.61
CA ALA A 28 -82.12 -31.58 -15.90
C ALA A 28 -81.27 -31.05 -14.72
N ASN A 29 -81.72 -31.25 -13.48
CA ASN A 29 -80.97 -30.85 -12.28
C ASN A 29 -79.69 -31.69 -12.15
N VAL A 30 -79.77 -33.00 -12.42
CA VAL A 30 -78.60 -33.89 -12.42
C VAL A 30 -77.57 -33.49 -13.46
N THR A 31 -78.00 -33.06 -14.65
CA THR A 31 -77.11 -32.54 -15.70
C THR A 31 -76.40 -31.26 -15.25
N SER A 32 -77.12 -30.32 -14.63
CA SER A 32 -76.52 -29.09 -14.10
C SER A 32 -75.51 -29.38 -12.99
N ILE A 33 -75.81 -30.30 -12.07
CA ILE A 33 -74.88 -30.72 -11.00
C ILE A 33 -73.61 -31.37 -11.59
N GLN A 34 -73.74 -32.19 -12.64
CA GLN A 34 -72.59 -32.78 -13.34
C GLN A 34 -71.70 -31.69 -13.95
N GLN A 35 -72.30 -30.64 -14.53
CA GLN A 35 -71.53 -29.51 -15.06
C GLN A 35 -70.79 -28.77 -13.93
N THR A 36 -71.47 -28.44 -12.82
CA THR A 36 -70.84 -27.83 -11.64
C THR A 36 -69.70 -28.69 -11.10
N ALA A 37 -69.88 -30.01 -11.02
CA ALA A 37 -68.84 -30.94 -10.59
C ALA A 37 -67.61 -30.91 -11.51
N ASN A 38 -67.82 -30.87 -12.83
CA ASN A 38 -66.73 -30.80 -13.81
C ASN A 38 -65.97 -29.47 -13.71
N GLU A 39 -66.67 -28.35 -13.62
CA GLU A 39 -66.06 -27.02 -13.48
C GLU A 39 -65.28 -26.88 -12.18
N LEU A 40 -65.83 -27.36 -11.06
CA LEU A 40 -65.14 -27.38 -9.77
C LEU A 40 -63.91 -28.31 -9.81
N ASN A 41 -64.02 -29.47 -10.45
CA ASN A 41 -62.90 -30.39 -10.59
C ASN A 41 -61.76 -29.78 -11.43
N THR A 42 -62.09 -29.03 -12.47
CA THR A 42 -61.12 -28.27 -13.25
C THR A 42 -60.45 -27.17 -12.41
N ALA A 43 -61.23 -26.36 -11.69
CA ALA A 43 -60.70 -25.30 -10.82
C ALA A 43 -59.78 -25.87 -9.72
N MET A 44 -60.15 -27.00 -9.11
CA MET A 44 -59.30 -27.70 -8.12
C MET A 44 -58.01 -28.22 -8.75
N GLY A 45 -58.04 -28.68 -10.01
CA GLY A 45 -56.84 -29.08 -10.74
C GLY A 45 -55.89 -27.90 -11.00
N GLN A 46 -56.43 -26.74 -11.35
CA GLN A 46 -55.65 -25.51 -11.51
C GLN A 46 -55.05 -25.04 -10.17
N LEU A 47 -55.80 -25.15 -9.08
CA LEU A 47 -55.30 -24.86 -7.73
C LEU A 47 -54.15 -25.79 -7.32
N GLN A 48 -54.23 -27.09 -7.63
CA GLN A 48 -53.13 -28.03 -7.43
C GLN A 48 -51.87 -27.59 -8.18
N HIS A 49 -51.99 -27.25 -9.46
CA HIS A 49 -50.86 -26.78 -10.27
C HIS A 49 -50.22 -25.51 -9.68
N GLY A 50 -51.03 -24.57 -9.16
CA GLY A 50 -50.52 -23.38 -8.47
C GLY A 50 -49.72 -23.70 -7.20
N ILE A 51 -50.03 -24.81 -6.52
CA ILE A 51 -49.31 -25.29 -5.33
C ILE A 51 -48.04 -26.06 -5.73
N ASP A 52 -48.09 -26.89 -6.77
CA ASP A 52 -46.96 -27.72 -7.20
C ASP A 52 -45.73 -26.89 -7.56
N ASP A 53 -45.95 -25.65 -8.01
CA ASP A 53 -44.93 -24.68 -8.37
C ASP A 53 -44.31 -23.93 -7.16
N GLU A 54 -44.76 -24.21 -5.93
CA GLU A 54 -44.27 -23.54 -4.71
C GLU A 54 -42.76 -23.72 -4.53
N ASN A 55 -42.28 -24.96 -4.60
CA ASN A 55 -40.86 -25.25 -4.37
C ASN A 55 -39.99 -24.59 -5.44
N ALA A 56 -40.41 -24.63 -6.70
CA ALA A 56 -39.69 -23.97 -7.79
C ALA A 56 -39.66 -22.44 -7.57
N THR A 57 -40.79 -21.84 -7.21
CA THR A 57 -40.91 -20.42 -6.89
C THR A 57 -39.97 -20.01 -5.75
N LYS A 58 -39.92 -20.79 -4.66
CA LYS A 58 -39.07 -20.51 -3.49
C LYS A 58 -37.57 -20.57 -3.77
N GLN A 59 -37.17 -21.32 -4.79
CA GLN A 59 -35.77 -21.41 -5.22
C GLN A 59 -35.36 -20.23 -6.10
N THR A 60 -36.32 -19.47 -6.65
CA THR A 60 -36.00 -18.31 -7.48
C THR A 60 -35.45 -17.14 -6.68
N GLN A 61 -34.58 -16.36 -7.32
CA GLN A 61 -34.13 -15.06 -6.81
C GLN A 61 -35.31 -14.13 -6.50
N LYS A 62 -36.34 -14.13 -7.35
CA LYS A 62 -37.55 -13.31 -7.21
C LYS A 62 -38.27 -13.54 -5.88
N TYR A 63 -38.28 -14.77 -5.35
CA TYR A 63 -38.78 -15.05 -4.00
C TYR A 63 -37.72 -14.79 -2.91
N ARG A 64 -36.49 -15.27 -3.09
CA ARG A 64 -35.46 -15.26 -2.04
C ARG A 64 -35.17 -13.84 -1.54
N ASP A 65 -35.03 -12.90 -2.47
CA ASP A 65 -34.70 -11.49 -2.19
C ASP A 65 -35.94 -10.59 -2.12
N ALA A 66 -37.16 -11.14 -2.25
CA ALA A 66 -38.37 -10.35 -2.06
C ALA A 66 -38.49 -9.86 -0.61
N GLU A 67 -39.28 -8.80 -0.42
CA GLU A 67 -39.59 -8.30 0.92
C GLU A 67 -40.25 -9.39 1.76
N GLN A 68 -39.91 -9.41 3.05
CA GLN A 68 -40.38 -10.44 3.97
C GLN A 68 -41.92 -10.53 4.03
N SER A 69 -42.62 -9.40 3.93
CA SER A 69 -44.08 -9.34 3.88
C SER A 69 -44.66 -10.04 2.65
N LYS A 70 -44.04 -9.86 1.47
CA LYS A 70 -44.46 -10.47 0.20
C LYS A 70 -44.21 -11.97 0.17
N LYS A 71 -43.05 -12.42 0.70
CA LYS A 71 -42.75 -13.84 0.90
C LYS A 71 -43.79 -14.52 1.80
N THR A 72 -44.07 -13.88 2.94
CA THR A 72 -45.07 -14.37 3.90
C THR A 72 -46.47 -14.43 3.29
N ALA A 73 -46.87 -13.42 2.51
CA ALA A 73 -48.17 -13.41 1.83
C ALA A 73 -48.31 -14.56 0.83
N TYR A 74 -47.25 -14.86 0.06
CA TYR A 74 -47.22 -16.01 -0.84
C TYR A 74 -47.30 -17.33 -0.08
N ASP A 75 -46.50 -17.49 0.98
CA ASP A 75 -46.48 -18.70 1.80
C ASP A 75 -47.85 -18.97 2.45
N GLN A 76 -48.52 -17.93 2.93
CA GLN A 76 -49.87 -18.01 3.50
C GLN A 76 -50.93 -18.36 2.44
N ALA A 77 -50.84 -17.77 1.24
CA ALA A 77 -51.74 -18.09 0.13
C ALA A 77 -51.63 -19.56 -0.29
N VAL A 78 -50.40 -20.08 -0.39
CA VAL A 78 -50.14 -21.49 -0.70
C VAL A 78 -50.63 -22.40 0.43
N ALA A 79 -50.41 -22.03 1.70
CA ALA A 79 -50.93 -22.80 2.83
C ALA A 79 -52.48 -22.86 2.84
N ALA A 80 -53.15 -21.75 2.55
CA ALA A 80 -54.61 -21.70 2.43
C ALA A 80 -55.11 -22.56 1.25
N ALA A 81 -54.43 -22.50 0.11
CA ALA A 81 -54.73 -23.34 -1.05
C ALA A 81 -54.58 -24.83 -0.72
N LYS A 82 -53.50 -25.24 -0.03
CA LYS A 82 -53.28 -26.61 0.45
C LYS A 82 -54.40 -27.08 1.39
N ALA A 83 -54.91 -26.19 2.26
CA ALA A 83 -56.02 -26.51 3.16
C ALA A 83 -57.32 -26.81 2.39
N ILE A 84 -57.62 -26.07 1.33
CA ILE A 84 -58.77 -26.33 0.44
C ILE A 84 -58.59 -27.66 -0.30
N LEU A 85 -57.37 -27.91 -0.77
CA LEU A 85 -57.05 -29.05 -1.63
C LEU A 85 -56.95 -30.40 -0.89
N ASN A 86 -56.76 -30.37 0.43
CA ASN A 86 -56.58 -31.57 1.24
C ASN A 86 -57.70 -32.59 0.96
N LYS A 87 -57.32 -33.78 0.48
CA LYS A 87 -58.27 -34.78 -0.03
C LYS A 87 -59.23 -35.30 1.04
N GLN A 88 -58.80 -35.34 2.30
CA GLN A 88 -59.57 -35.90 3.41
C GLN A 88 -60.27 -34.82 4.23
N THR A 89 -59.59 -33.72 4.52
CA THR A 89 -60.04 -32.71 5.49
C THR A 89 -60.38 -31.36 4.85
N GLY A 90 -60.22 -31.22 3.53
CA GLY A 90 -60.58 -29.99 2.83
C GLY A 90 -62.07 -29.69 3.01
N SER A 91 -62.40 -28.40 3.15
CA SER A 91 -63.79 -27.94 3.27
C SER A 91 -64.54 -28.11 1.95
N ASN A 92 -65.88 -28.13 2.01
CA ASN A 92 -66.75 -28.09 0.83
C ASN A 92 -66.75 -26.69 0.18
N SER A 93 -65.59 -26.24 -0.30
CA SER A 93 -65.43 -24.96 -0.99
C SER A 93 -66.07 -25.03 -2.37
N ASP A 94 -66.88 -24.02 -2.69
CA ASP A 94 -67.46 -23.87 -4.03
C ASP A 94 -66.41 -23.41 -5.06
N LYS A 95 -66.80 -23.38 -6.33
CA LYS A 95 -65.91 -22.99 -7.42
C LYS A 95 -65.35 -21.57 -7.21
N ALA A 96 -66.18 -20.64 -6.75
CA ALA A 96 -65.77 -19.27 -6.53
C ALA A 96 -64.70 -19.16 -5.42
N ALA A 97 -64.81 -19.92 -4.34
CA ALA A 97 -63.81 -19.96 -3.27
C ALA A 97 -62.49 -20.60 -3.74
N VAL A 98 -62.56 -21.66 -4.55
CA VAL A 98 -61.38 -22.27 -5.18
C VAL A 98 -60.69 -21.29 -6.14
N ASP A 99 -61.47 -20.61 -6.99
CA ASP A 99 -60.95 -19.58 -7.91
C ASP A 99 -60.31 -18.41 -7.15
N ARG A 100 -60.90 -17.95 -6.04
CA ARG A 100 -60.31 -16.91 -5.18
C ARG A 100 -58.99 -17.37 -4.56
N ALA A 101 -58.90 -18.62 -4.10
CA ALA A 101 -57.66 -19.15 -3.55
C ALA A 101 -56.56 -19.25 -4.60
N LEU A 102 -56.90 -19.70 -5.81
CA LEU A 102 -55.98 -19.71 -6.94
C LEU A 102 -55.52 -18.30 -7.30
N GLN A 103 -56.45 -17.35 -7.37
CA GLN A 103 -56.14 -15.94 -7.61
C GLN A 103 -55.20 -15.39 -6.55
N GLN A 104 -55.41 -15.71 -5.28
CA GLN A 104 -54.53 -15.27 -4.19
C GLN A 104 -53.10 -15.84 -4.34
N VAL A 105 -52.96 -17.13 -4.68
CA VAL A 105 -51.65 -17.75 -4.95
C VAL A 105 -50.95 -17.04 -6.12
N THR A 106 -51.66 -16.82 -7.23
CA THR A 106 -51.10 -16.14 -8.41
C THR A 106 -50.73 -14.70 -8.11
N SER A 107 -51.62 -13.90 -7.52
CA SER A 107 -51.36 -12.49 -7.23
C SER A 107 -50.25 -12.28 -6.20
N THR A 108 -50.13 -13.15 -5.19
CA THR A 108 -49.04 -13.06 -4.21
C THR A 108 -47.70 -13.52 -4.79
N LYS A 109 -47.71 -14.51 -5.69
CA LYS A 109 -46.53 -14.91 -6.47
C LYS A 109 -46.03 -13.78 -7.37
N ASP A 110 -46.94 -13.16 -8.11
CA ASP A 110 -46.61 -12.04 -9.01
C ASP A 110 -46.13 -10.81 -8.22
N ALA A 111 -46.64 -10.62 -7.00
CA ALA A 111 -46.23 -9.55 -6.10
C ALA A 111 -44.83 -9.73 -5.50
N LEU A 112 -44.21 -10.91 -5.63
CA LEU A 112 -42.81 -11.13 -5.25
C LEU A 112 -41.90 -10.21 -6.05
N ASN A 113 -41.05 -9.46 -5.36
CA ASN A 113 -40.30 -8.36 -5.93
C ASN A 113 -38.78 -8.49 -5.76
N GLY A 114 -38.26 -9.70 -5.58
CA GLY A 114 -36.81 -9.90 -5.43
C GLY A 114 -36.02 -9.42 -6.64
N ASP A 115 -36.56 -9.53 -7.85
CA ASP A 115 -35.99 -9.00 -9.09
C ASP A 115 -35.89 -7.46 -9.07
N ALA A 116 -36.93 -6.77 -8.60
CA ALA A 116 -36.88 -5.33 -8.39
C ALA A 116 -35.85 -4.95 -7.32
N LYS A 117 -35.77 -5.72 -6.22
CA LYS A 117 -34.76 -5.51 -5.16
C LYS A 117 -33.33 -5.71 -5.66
N LEU A 118 -33.11 -6.68 -6.55
CA LEU A 118 -31.82 -6.86 -7.20
C LEU A 118 -31.46 -5.67 -8.09
N ALA A 119 -32.41 -5.16 -8.87
CA ALA A 119 -32.21 -3.98 -9.70
C ALA A 119 -31.89 -2.73 -8.86
N GLU A 120 -32.63 -2.50 -7.78
CA GLU A 120 -32.37 -1.43 -6.80
C GLU A 120 -30.96 -1.55 -6.20
N ALA A 121 -30.57 -2.76 -5.76
CA ALA A 121 -29.25 -3.00 -5.21
C ALA A 121 -28.14 -2.72 -6.24
N LYS A 122 -28.31 -3.14 -7.50
CA LYS A 122 -27.34 -2.86 -8.58
C LYS A 122 -27.22 -1.36 -8.84
N ALA A 123 -28.32 -0.64 -8.89
CA ALA A 123 -28.32 0.81 -9.06
C ALA A 123 -27.56 1.50 -7.91
N ALA A 124 -27.85 1.13 -6.66
CA ALA A 124 -27.15 1.66 -5.49
C ALA A 124 -25.65 1.32 -5.49
N ALA A 125 -25.28 0.10 -5.88
CA ALA A 125 -23.88 -0.30 -5.98
C ALA A 125 -23.13 0.49 -7.07
N LYS A 126 -23.75 0.73 -8.23
CA LYS A 126 -23.18 1.58 -9.30
C LYS A 126 -23.02 3.03 -8.86
N GLN A 127 -24.03 3.58 -8.17
CA GLN A 127 -23.94 4.91 -7.59
C GLN A 127 -22.78 5.00 -6.60
N ASN A 128 -22.65 4.04 -5.68
CA ASN A 128 -21.52 3.98 -4.74
C ASN A 128 -20.18 3.88 -5.49
N LEU A 129 -20.07 3.00 -6.48
CA LEU A 129 -18.87 2.85 -7.30
C LEU A 129 -18.46 4.18 -7.95
N GLY A 130 -19.43 4.98 -8.42
CA GLY A 130 -19.20 6.32 -8.96
C GLY A 130 -18.59 7.33 -7.98
N THR A 131 -18.71 7.11 -6.67
CA THR A 131 -18.12 7.97 -5.63
C THR A 131 -16.67 7.65 -5.28
N LEU A 132 -16.18 6.48 -5.69
CA LEU A 132 -14.83 5.99 -5.37
C LEU A 132 -13.80 6.74 -6.22
N ASN A 133 -12.81 7.35 -5.59
CA ASN A 133 -11.91 8.30 -6.24
C ASN A 133 -10.46 7.83 -6.35
N HIS A 134 -10.12 6.65 -5.83
CA HIS A 134 -8.75 6.16 -5.77
C HIS A 134 -8.52 4.92 -6.63
N ILE A 135 -9.57 4.13 -6.91
CA ILE A 135 -9.48 3.00 -7.84
C ILE A 135 -9.15 3.43 -9.28
N THR A 136 -8.46 2.55 -10.00
CA THR A 136 -8.15 2.73 -11.43
C THR A 136 -9.37 2.50 -12.33
N ASN A 137 -9.29 2.95 -13.58
CA ASN A 137 -10.34 2.67 -14.57
C ASN A 137 -10.53 1.17 -14.84
N ALA A 138 -9.44 0.39 -14.78
CA ALA A 138 -9.49 -1.06 -14.94
C ALA A 138 -10.19 -1.74 -13.76
N GLN A 139 -9.87 -1.36 -12.52
CA GLN A 139 -10.57 -1.82 -11.31
C GLN A 139 -12.05 -1.43 -11.33
N ARG A 140 -12.36 -0.19 -11.73
CA ARG A 140 -13.75 0.29 -11.86
C ARG A 140 -14.55 -0.54 -12.86
N THR A 141 -13.98 -0.77 -14.05
CA THR A 141 -14.62 -1.56 -15.10
C THR A 141 -14.93 -2.98 -14.63
N ASP A 142 -13.97 -3.62 -13.96
CA ASP A 142 -14.15 -4.97 -13.42
C ASP A 142 -15.25 -5.01 -12.35
N LEU A 143 -15.23 -4.08 -11.38
CA LEU A 143 -16.26 -3.96 -10.35
C LEU A 143 -17.66 -3.69 -10.94
N GLU A 144 -17.76 -2.85 -11.97
CA GLU A 144 -19.02 -2.65 -12.68
C GLU A 144 -19.50 -3.93 -13.37
N GLY A 145 -18.59 -4.67 -14.00
CA GLY A 145 -18.85 -6.00 -14.55
C GLY A 145 -19.39 -6.96 -13.50
N GLN A 146 -18.75 -7.04 -12.33
CA GLN A 146 -19.19 -7.89 -11.21
C GLN A 146 -20.59 -7.48 -10.69
N ILE A 147 -20.87 -6.18 -10.56
CA ILE A 147 -22.21 -5.69 -10.18
C ILE A 147 -23.26 -6.15 -11.21
N ASN A 148 -22.95 -6.04 -12.51
CA ASN A 148 -23.85 -6.46 -13.58
C ASN A 148 -24.12 -7.96 -13.56
N GLN A 149 -23.09 -8.78 -13.28
CA GLN A 149 -23.15 -10.25 -13.27
C GLN A 149 -23.79 -10.84 -11.99
N ALA A 150 -23.77 -10.10 -10.87
CA ALA A 150 -24.36 -10.57 -9.62
C ALA A 150 -25.85 -10.93 -9.78
N THR A 151 -26.24 -12.09 -9.27
CA THR A 151 -27.59 -12.65 -9.40
C THR A 151 -28.40 -12.57 -8.12
N THR A 152 -27.87 -12.02 -7.03
CA THR A 152 -28.59 -11.85 -5.75
C THR A 152 -28.24 -10.50 -5.13
N VAL A 153 -29.13 -9.99 -4.28
CA VAL A 153 -28.92 -8.73 -3.54
C VAL A 153 -27.65 -8.79 -2.69
N ASP A 154 -27.41 -9.92 -2.00
CA ASP A 154 -26.21 -10.13 -1.18
C ASP A 154 -24.92 -10.16 -2.02
N GLY A 155 -24.97 -10.75 -3.21
CA GLY A 155 -23.85 -10.75 -4.15
C GLY A 155 -23.48 -9.32 -4.57
N VAL A 156 -24.48 -8.49 -4.90
CA VAL A 156 -24.26 -7.07 -5.23
C VAL A 156 -23.67 -6.31 -4.04
N ASN A 157 -24.20 -6.52 -2.83
CA ASN A 157 -23.68 -5.88 -1.62
C ASN A 157 -22.24 -6.29 -1.29
N THR A 158 -21.88 -7.54 -1.59
CA THR A 158 -20.50 -8.04 -1.47
C THR A 158 -19.57 -7.29 -2.42
N VAL A 159 -19.94 -7.15 -3.70
CA VAL A 159 -19.16 -6.39 -4.67
C VAL A 159 -19.02 -4.91 -4.25
N LYS A 160 -20.09 -4.29 -3.74
CA LYS A 160 -20.06 -2.93 -3.19
C LYS A 160 -19.07 -2.80 -2.02
N THR A 161 -19.05 -3.78 -1.12
CA THR A 161 -18.13 -3.81 0.03
C THR A 161 -16.67 -3.96 -0.43
N ASN A 162 -16.43 -4.85 -1.39
CA ASN A 162 -15.11 -5.05 -1.99
C ASN A 162 -14.61 -3.78 -2.68
N ALA A 163 -15.49 -3.08 -3.41
CA ALA A 163 -15.17 -1.82 -4.08
C ALA A 163 -14.69 -0.75 -3.09
N ASN A 164 -15.45 -0.51 -2.01
CA ASN A 164 -15.07 0.46 -0.97
C ASN A 164 -13.74 0.08 -0.29
N THR A 165 -13.55 -1.22 -0.02
CA THR A 165 -12.35 -1.71 0.65
C THR A 165 -11.11 -1.56 -0.25
N LEU A 166 -11.24 -1.86 -1.55
CA LEU A 166 -10.19 -1.66 -2.53
C LEU A 166 -9.83 -0.17 -2.67
N ASP A 167 -10.83 0.70 -2.74
CA ASP A 167 -10.63 2.15 -2.81
C ASP A 167 -9.88 2.69 -1.57
N GLY A 168 -10.22 2.21 -0.38
CA GLY A 168 -9.49 2.53 0.85
C GLY A 168 -8.04 2.05 0.85
N ALA A 169 -7.77 0.85 0.31
CA ALA A 169 -6.41 0.34 0.14
C ALA A 169 -5.61 1.19 -0.86
N MET A 170 -6.23 1.57 -1.98
CA MET A 170 -5.63 2.46 -2.98
C MET A 170 -5.31 3.85 -2.39
N ASN A 171 -6.21 4.41 -1.58
CA ASN A 171 -5.95 5.67 -0.87
C ASN A 171 -4.77 5.54 0.11
N SER A 172 -4.67 4.42 0.82
CA SER A 172 -3.54 4.16 1.72
C SER A 172 -2.21 4.05 0.98
N LEU A 173 -2.21 3.38 -0.18
CA LEU A 173 -1.06 3.30 -1.08
C LEU A 173 -0.64 4.70 -1.58
N GLN A 174 -1.60 5.52 -2.01
CA GLN A 174 -1.34 6.92 -2.37
C GLN A 174 -0.68 7.69 -1.22
N GLY A 175 -1.24 7.58 -0.02
CA GLY A 175 -0.69 8.20 1.18
C GLY A 175 0.77 7.83 1.45
N SER A 176 1.14 6.57 1.19
CA SER A 176 2.50 6.06 1.44
C SER A 176 3.60 6.68 0.56
N ILE A 177 3.22 7.26 -0.59
CA ILE A 177 4.16 7.89 -1.53
C ILE A 177 4.02 9.42 -1.62
N ASN A 178 3.12 10.02 -0.85
CA ASN A 178 2.88 11.48 -0.90
C ASN A 178 4.14 12.31 -0.58
N ASP A 179 5.06 11.78 0.22
CA ASP A 179 6.31 12.45 0.58
C ASP A 179 7.53 11.88 -0.18
N LYS A 180 7.30 11.20 -1.31
CA LYS A 180 8.35 10.71 -2.24
C LYS A 180 9.42 11.75 -2.47
N ASP A 181 9.01 12.93 -2.92
CA ASP A 181 9.90 14.02 -3.33
C ASP A 181 10.74 14.58 -2.17
N ALA A 182 10.15 14.63 -0.97
CA ALA A 182 10.87 15.04 0.23
C ALA A 182 11.87 13.95 0.65
N THR A 183 11.46 12.68 0.58
CA THR A 183 12.31 11.53 0.90
C THR A 183 13.51 11.46 -0.03
N LEU A 184 13.32 11.61 -1.34
CA LEU A 184 14.41 11.55 -2.35
C LEU A 184 15.46 12.65 -2.19
N ARG A 185 15.10 13.81 -1.63
CA ARG A 185 16.02 14.92 -1.36
C ARG A 185 16.64 14.84 0.04
N ASN A 186 16.14 13.97 0.91
CA ASN A 186 16.63 13.86 2.27
C ASN A 186 17.98 13.13 2.32
N GLN A 187 18.88 13.58 3.20
CA GLN A 187 20.19 12.95 3.39
C GLN A 187 20.08 11.47 3.75
N ASN A 188 19.05 11.06 4.50
CA ASN A 188 18.85 9.67 4.85
C ASN A 188 18.62 8.78 3.62
N TYR A 189 18.07 9.32 2.53
CA TYR A 189 18.01 8.63 1.25
C TYR A 189 19.33 8.74 0.50
N LEU A 190 19.87 9.96 0.33
CA LEU A 190 21.04 10.20 -0.52
C LEU A 190 22.28 9.41 -0.10
N ASP A 191 22.53 9.30 1.22
CA ASP A 191 23.66 8.55 1.78
C ASP A 191 23.30 7.10 2.15
N ALA A 192 22.05 6.65 1.95
CA ALA A 192 21.70 5.25 2.16
C ALA A 192 22.45 4.34 1.20
N ASP A 193 22.56 3.06 1.54
CA ASP A 193 23.14 2.07 0.64
C ASP A 193 22.42 2.08 -0.71
N GLU A 194 23.16 1.92 -1.79
CA GLU A 194 22.61 1.93 -3.15
C GLU A 194 21.46 0.94 -3.33
N SER A 195 21.60 -0.27 -2.78
CA SER A 195 20.55 -1.30 -2.81
C SER A 195 19.26 -0.86 -2.12
N LYS A 196 19.35 -0.11 -1.02
CA LYS A 196 18.19 0.42 -0.28
C LYS A 196 17.53 1.58 -1.00
N ARG A 197 18.32 2.48 -1.60
CA ARG A 197 17.81 3.55 -2.47
C ARG A 197 17.04 2.97 -3.66
N ASN A 198 17.62 1.95 -4.29
CA ASN A 198 17.00 1.25 -5.42
C ASN A 198 15.71 0.54 -4.99
N ALA A 199 15.71 -0.16 -3.85
CA ALA A 199 14.51 -0.81 -3.32
C ALA A 199 13.37 0.19 -3.06
N TYR A 200 13.68 1.35 -2.45
CA TYR A 200 12.68 2.40 -2.22
C TYR A 200 12.15 2.96 -3.54
N THR A 201 13.04 3.33 -4.47
CA THR A 201 12.66 3.88 -5.77
C THR A 201 11.80 2.89 -6.58
N GLN A 202 12.17 1.61 -6.60
CA GLN A 202 11.40 0.57 -7.28
C GLN A 202 10.01 0.38 -6.65
N ALA A 203 9.92 0.34 -5.32
CA ALA A 203 8.65 0.21 -4.62
C ALA A 203 7.72 1.40 -4.90
N VAL A 204 8.27 2.62 -4.91
CA VAL A 204 7.53 3.83 -5.25
C VAL A 204 7.07 3.80 -6.72
N THR A 205 7.93 3.43 -7.67
CA THR A 205 7.55 3.32 -9.08
C THR A 205 6.45 2.27 -9.29
N ALA A 206 6.52 1.13 -8.60
CA ALA A 206 5.46 0.12 -8.65
C ALA A 206 4.14 0.68 -8.09
N ALA A 207 4.19 1.40 -6.97
CA ALA A 207 3.02 2.06 -6.39
C ALA A 207 2.41 3.11 -7.35
N GLU A 208 3.23 3.94 -8.00
CA GLU A 208 2.77 4.91 -9.02
C GLU A 208 2.12 4.21 -10.22
N GLY A 209 2.65 3.07 -10.65
CA GLY A 209 2.07 2.25 -11.70
C GLY A 209 0.68 1.70 -11.33
N ILE A 210 0.50 1.26 -10.08
CA ILE A 210 -0.79 0.79 -9.57
C ILE A 210 -1.78 1.96 -9.43
N LEU A 211 -1.33 3.10 -8.90
CA LEU A 211 -2.18 4.27 -8.61
C LEU A 211 -2.62 5.04 -9.86
N ASN A 212 -1.94 4.84 -11.00
CA ASN A 212 -2.30 5.56 -12.21
C ASN A 212 -3.72 5.22 -12.64
N LYS A 213 -4.63 6.20 -12.59
CA LYS A 213 -6.06 5.97 -12.91
C LYS A 213 -6.29 5.47 -14.32
N GLN A 214 -5.47 5.90 -15.28
CA GLN A 214 -5.66 5.63 -16.70
C GLN A 214 -4.98 4.33 -17.13
N THR A 215 -3.76 4.08 -16.64
CA THR A 215 -2.92 2.96 -17.10
C THR A 215 -2.75 1.85 -16.06
N GLY A 216 -3.12 2.09 -14.80
CA GLY A 216 -3.09 1.09 -13.75
C GLY A 216 -4.10 -0.02 -14.02
N GLY A 217 -3.66 -1.26 -13.83
CA GLY A 217 -4.46 -2.46 -14.10
C GLY A 217 -5.55 -2.73 -13.07
N ASN A 218 -6.23 -3.88 -13.21
CA ASN A 218 -7.16 -4.40 -12.21
C ASN A 218 -6.40 -5.05 -11.04
N THR A 219 -5.60 -4.27 -10.31
CA THR A 219 -4.78 -4.79 -9.21
C THR A 219 -5.68 -5.21 -8.05
N SER A 220 -5.47 -6.43 -7.53
CA SER A 220 -6.25 -6.96 -6.41
C SER A 220 -5.97 -6.19 -5.12
N LYS A 221 -6.88 -6.23 -4.14
CA LYS A 221 -6.66 -5.62 -2.82
C LYS A 221 -5.36 -6.14 -2.17
N ALA A 222 -5.12 -7.45 -2.23
CA ALA A 222 -3.94 -8.06 -1.64
C ALA A 222 -2.64 -7.52 -2.28
N ASP A 223 -2.64 -7.32 -3.60
CA ASP A 223 -1.48 -6.77 -4.31
C ASP A 223 -1.28 -5.28 -4.04
N VAL A 224 -2.36 -4.51 -3.85
CA VAL A 224 -2.29 -3.12 -3.36
C VAL A 224 -1.66 -3.08 -1.97
N ASP A 225 -2.09 -3.95 -1.04
CA ASP A 225 -1.52 -4.05 0.30
C ASP A 225 -0.05 -4.48 0.27
N ASN A 226 0.33 -5.38 -0.66
CA ASN A 226 1.72 -5.78 -0.86
C ASN A 226 2.59 -4.61 -1.34
N ALA A 227 2.10 -3.80 -2.28
CA ALA A 227 2.80 -2.61 -2.74
C ALA A 227 2.95 -1.57 -1.62
N LEU A 228 1.91 -1.37 -0.81
CA LEU A 228 1.94 -0.48 0.36
C LEU A 228 3.01 -0.93 1.37
N ASN A 229 3.05 -2.23 1.66
CA ASN A 229 4.06 -2.81 2.55
C ASN A 229 5.48 -2.68 1.98
N ALA A 230 5.64 -2.84 0.66
CA ALA A 230 6.93 -2.67 0.00
C ALA A 230 7.45 -1.23 0.14
N VAL A 231 6.62 -0.23 -0.14
CA VAL A 231 6.98 1.20 0.03
C VAL A 231 7.35 1.47 1.49
N THR A 232 6.51 1.04 2.44
CA THR A 232 6.71 1.29 3.87
C THR A 232 8.02 0.69 4.37
N ARG A 233 8.29 -0.59 4.04
CA ARG A 233 9.51 -1.29 4.46
C ARG A 233 10.75 -0.72 3.80
N ALA A 234 10.71 -0.45 2.49
CA ALA A 234 11.86 0.07 1.78
C ALA A 234 12.23 1.48 2.25
N LYS A 235 11.23 2.32 2.57
CA LYS A 235 11.45 3.64 3.15
C LYS A 235 12.07 3.57 4.55
N ALA A 236 11.52 2.71 5.41
CA ALA A 236 12.05 2.51 6.77
C ALA A 236 13.47 1.91 6.77
N ALA A 237 13.83 1.17 5.72
CA ALA A 237 15.15 0.58 5.56
C ALA A 237 16.23 1.58 5.13
N LEU A 238 15.89 2.80 4.70
CA LEU A 238 16.87 3.83 4.33
C LEU A 238 17.77 4.17 5.51
N ASN A 239 19.09 4.04 5.31
CA ASN A 239 20.10 4.05 6.36
C ASN A 239 21.18 5.14 6.16
N GLY A 240 20.89 6.21 5.42
CA GLY A 240 21.85 7.28 5.19
C GLY A 240 22.29 8.02 6.46
N ALA A 241 21.41 8.12 7.46
CA ALA A 241 21.74 8.69 8.76
C ALA A 241 22.78 7.83 9.51
N ASP A 242 22.62 6.51 9.50
CA ASP A 242 23.58 5.57 10.09
C ASP A 242 24.91 5.59 9.34
N ASN A 243 24.86 5.62 8.00
CA ASN A 243 26.04 5.72 7.17
C ASN A 243 26.84 7.00 7.47
N LEU A 244 26.16 8.14 7.66
CA LEU A 244 26.79 9.40 8.07
C LEU A 244 27.44 9.29 9.45
N ARG A 245 26.73 8.74 10.44
CA ARG A 245 27.27 8.54 11.80
C ARG A 245 28.53 7.65 11.78
N ASN A 246 28.49 6.56 11.01
CA ASN A 246 29.60 5.63 10.88
C ASN A 246 30.79 6.30 10.16
N ALA A 247 30.53 7.08 9.11
CA ALA A 247 31.56 7.85 8.42
C ALA A 247 32.25 8.85 9.37
N LYS A 248 31.48 9.59 10.18
CA LYS A 248 32.03 10.54 11.16
C LYS A 248 32.92 9.85 12.18
N THR A 249 32.48 8.71 12.69
CA THR A 249 33.26 7.90 13.65
C THR A 249 34.57 7.42 13.02
N SER A 250 34.51 6.87 11.81
CA SER A 250 35.68 6.37 11.06
C SER A 250 36.69 7.49 10.72
N ALA A 251 36.20 8.64 10.25
CA ALA A 251 37.03 9.79 9.95
C ALA A 251 37.70 10.36 11.22
N THR A 252 36.97 10.47 12.32
CA THR A 252 37.51 10.90 13.61
C THR A 252 38.62 9.98 14.11
N ASN A 253 38.42 8.67 14.03
CA ASN A 253 39.45 7.68 14.39
C ASN A 253 40.68 7.78 13.48
N THR A 254 40.47 7.95 12.17
CA THR A 254 41.55 8.16 11.21
C THR A 254 42.37 9.41 11.57
N ILE A 255 41.70 10.54 11.84
CA ILE A 255 42.35 11.81 12.21
C ILE A 255 43.14 11.69 13.51
N ASN A 256 42.59 11.00 14.52
CA ASN A 256 43.31 10.75 15.77
C ASN A 256 44.63 9.98 15.53
N GLY A 257 44.61 9.02 14.60
CA GLY A 257 45.78 8.20 14.24
C GLY A 257 46.84 8.89 13.36
N LEU A 258 46.59 10.10 12.85
CA LEU A 258 47.55 10.80 12.00
C LEU A 258 48.80 11.23 12.82
N PRO A 259 50.01 10.74 12.50
CA PRO A 259 51.17 10.86 13.40
C PRO A 259 51.83 12.24 13.37
N HIS A 260 51.63 13.01 12.31
CA HIS A 260 52.28 14.30 12.11
C HIS A 260 51.33 15.49 12.33
N LEU A 261 50.06 15.29 12.59
CA LEU A 261 49.23 16.45 12.95
C LEU A 261 49.49 16.88 14.40
N THR A 262 49.49 18.19 14.63
CA THR A 262 49.41 18.74 15.99
C THR A 262 48.03 18.44 16.59
N GLN A 263 47.92 18.47 17.92
CA GLN A 263 46.63 18.24 18.59
C GLN A 263 45.57 19.26 18.14
N LEU A 264 45.94 20.53 18.02
CA LEU A 264 45.03 21.59 17.54
C LEU A 264 44.56 21.36 16.09
N GLN A 265 45.43 20.88 15.20
CA GLN A 265 45.03 20.53 13.82
C GLN A 265 44.05 19.36 13.81
N LYS A 266 44.29 18.34 14.64
CA LYS A 266 43.37 17.19 14.80
C LYS A 266 42.01 17.65 15.30
N ASP A 267 41.98 18.48 16.34
CA ASP A 267 40.73 18.96 16.93
C ASP A 267 39.94 19.84 15.96
N ASN A 268 40.62 20.69 15.17
CA ASN A 268 39.99 21.47 14.12
C ASN A 268 39.36 20.60 13.01
N LEU A 269 40.05 19.55 12.57
CA LEU A 269 39.52 18.60 11.58
C LEU A 269 38.36 17.78 12.15
N LYS A 270 38.45 17.30 13.39
CA LYS A 270 37.36 16.60 14.06
C LYS A 270 36.12 17.48 14.16
N HIS A 271 36.29 18.76 14.46
CA HIS A 271 35.16 19.70 14.45
C HIS A 271 34.52 19.82 13.06
N GLN A 272 35.32 19.91 11.99
CA GLN A 272 34.80 19.90 10.61
C GLN A 272 34.08 18.57 10.27
N VAL A 273 34.57 17.42 10.75
CA VAL A 273 33.89 16.13 10.59
C VAL A 273 32.51 16.15 11.27
N GLU A 274 32.43 16.66 12.50
CA GLU A 274 31.16 16.76 13.24
C GLU A 274 30.16 17.69 12.55
N GLN A 275 30.63 18.79 11.93
CA GLN A 275 29.78 19.71 11.19
C GLN A 275 29.33 19.19 9.81
N ALA A 276 30.01 18.18 9.26
CA ALA A 276 29.67 17.66 7.94
C ALA A 276 28.25 17.09 7.91
N GLN A 277 27.50 17.45 6.86
CA GLN A 277 26.08 17.12 6.73
C GLN A 277 25.83 15.83 5.94
N ASN A 278 26.83 15.27 5.27
CA ASN A 278 26.72 14.05 4.48
C ASN A 278 28.06 13.30 4.42
N VAL A 279 28.02 12.05 3.96
CA VAL A 279 29.18 11.14 3.92
C VAL A 279 30.30 11.70 3.03
N ALA A 280 29.96 12.33 1.90
CA ALA A 280 30.94 12.95 1.01
C ALA A 280 31.72 14.09 1.70
N GLY A 281 31.03 14.96 2.44
CA GLY A 281 31.64 16.02 3.24
C GLY A 281 32.57 15.48 4.31
N VAL A 282 32.17 14.42 5.02
CA VAL A 282 33.03 13.75 6.00
C VAL A 282 34.32 13.21 5.34
N ASN A 283 34.19 12.54 4.18
CA ASN A 283 35.35 12.02 3.45
C ASN A 283 36.27 13.15 2.96
N GLY A 284 35.71 14.28 2.50
CA GLY A 284 36.51 15.45 2.13
C GLY A 284 37.36 16.00 3.29
N VAL A 285 36.81 16.03 4.51
CA VAL A 285 37.58 16.44 5.70
C VAL A 285 38.66 15.42 6.06
N LYS A 286 38.37 14.11 5.92
CA LYS A 286 39.35 13.04 6.12
C LYS A 286 40.54 13.18 5.16
N ASP A 287 40.27 13.44 3.87
CA ASP A 287 41.30 13.60 2.84
C ASP A 287 42.14 14.86 3.04
N LYS A 288 41.50 15.95 3.48
CA LYS A 288 42.19 17.17 3.94
C LYS A 288 43.12 16.86 5.12
N GLY A 289 42.69 16.04 6.07
CA GLY A 289 43.52 15.58 7.19
C GLY A 289 44.76 14.81 6.74
N ASN A 290 44.60 13.87 5.80
CA ASN A 290 45.72 13.12 5.21
C ASN A 290 46.72 14.05 4.49
N THR A 291 46.22 14.98 3.70
CA THR A 291 47.06 15.97 2.99
C THR A 291 47.86 16.83 3.95
N LEU A 292 47.19 17.34 4.99
CA LEU A 292 47.83 18.14 6.03
C LEU A 292 48.86 17.33 6.82
N ASN A 293 48.59 16.05 7.10
CA ASN A 293 49.52 15.16 7.80
C ASN A 293 50.80 14.95 6.99
N THR A 294 50.70 14.76 5.67
CA THR A 294 51.86 14.64 4.79
C THR A 294 52.71 15.91 4.81
N ALA A 295 52.08 17.09 4.70
CA ALA A 295 52.80 18.36 4.75
C ALA A 295 53.49 18.58 6.11
N MET A 296 52.81 18.26 7.21
CA MET A 296 53.39 18.34 8.55
C MET A 296 54.52 17.32 8.78
N GLY A 297 54.46 16.17 8.10
CA GLY A 297 55.56 15.21 8.06
C GLY A 297 56.78 15.81 7.37
N ALA A 298 56.60 16.40 6.18
CA ALA A 298 57.66 17.09 5.45
C ALA A 298 58.29 18.22 6.28
N LEU A 299 57.47 19.04 6.96
CA LEU A 299 57.94 20.11 7.83
C LEU A 299 58.76 19.60 9.02
N ARG A 300 58.33 18.51 9.67
CA ARG A 300 59.11 17.90 10.76
C ARG A 300 60.43 17.33 10.26
N THR A 301 60.41 16.64 9.11
CA THR A 301 61.63 16.09 8.50
C THR A 301 62.62 17.20 8.14
N SER A 302 62.16 18.34 7.62
CA SER A 302 63.08 19.44 7.24
C SER A 302 63.88 20.00 8.42
N ILE A 303 63.32 19.96 9.64
CA ILE A 303 63.99 20.45 10.86
C ILE A 303 64.61 19.34 11.73
N GLN A 304 64.44 18.06 11.38
CA GLN A 304 64.89 16.93 12.20
C GLN A 304 66.40 16.98 12.52
N ASN A 305 67.18 17.50 11.56
CA ASN A 305 68.63 17.62 11.66
C ASN A 305 69.09 19.04 12.07
N ASP A 306 68.24 19.85 12.69
CA ASP A 306 68.58 21.23 13.07
C ASP A 306 69.83 21.30 13.95
N ASN A 307 69.86 20.53 15.04
CA ASN A 307 71.00 20.48 15.96
C ASN A 307 72.30 20.10 15.23
N THR A 308 72.29 18.99 14.48
CA THR A 308 73.45 18.54 13.70
C THR A 308 73.90 19.57 12.67
N THR A 309 72.95 20.27 12.05
CA THR A 309 73.24 21.33 11.08
C THR A 309 73.95 22.49 11.79
N LYS A 310 73.44 22.94 12.94
CA LYS A 310 74.00 24.05 13.74
C LYS A 310 75.37 23.75 14.34
N THR A 311 75.70 22.48 14.59
CA THR A 311 77.04 22.07 15.06
C THR A 311 78.02 21.78 13.93
N SER A 312 77.57 21.78 12.68
CA SER A 312 78.45 21.50 11.54
C SER A 312 79.34 22.69 11.22
N GLN A 313 80.57 22.43 10.76
CA GLN A 313 81.48 23.48 10.32
C GLN A 313 80.89 24.34 9.19
N ASN A 314 80.12 23.71 8.29
CA ASN A 314 79.44 24.42 7.22
C ASN A 314 78.47 25.49 7.72
N TYR A 315 77.86 25.31 8.89
CA TYR A 315 77.03 26.32 9.53
C TYR A 315 77.87 27.34 10.31
N LEU A 316 78.83 26.87 11.13
CA LEU A 316 79.64 27.74 12.00
C LEU A 316 80.38 28.83 11.20
N ASP A 317 80.92 28.48 10.04
CA ASP A 317 81.68 29.40 9.18
C ASP A 317 80.83 30.13 8.12
N ALA A 318 79.54 29.79 8.00
CA ALA A 318 78.65 30.43 7.05
C ALA A 318 78.51 31.94 7.33
N SER A 319 78.09 32.71 6.32
CA SER A 319 77.79 34.13 6.50
C SER A 319 76.67 34.34 7.53
N ASP A 320 76.69 35.48 8.22
CA ASP A 320 75.65 35.81 9.22
C ASP A 320 74.25 35.88 8.59
N ILE A 321 74.16 36.37 7.34
CA ILE A 321 72.92 36.37 6.57
C ILE A 321 72.39 34.94 6.37
N ASN A 322 73.24 33.99 5.96
CA ASN A 322 72.81 32.61 5.72
C ASN A 322 72.45 31.89 7.01
N LYS A 323 73.21 32.11 8.10
CA LYS A 323 72.85 31.61 9.45
C LYS A 323 71.50 32.16 9.90
N ASN A 324 71.27 33.46 9.76
CA ASN A 324 70.01 34.11 10.16
C ASN A 324 68.83 33.62 9.32
N ASN A 325 69.00 33.46 8.01
CA ASN A 325 67.96 32.93 7.13
C ASN A 325 67.57 31.50 7.52
N TYR A 326 68.56 30.63 7.77
CA TYR A 326 68.30 29.26 8.22
C TYR A 326 67.60 29.23 9.59
N ASN A 327 68.12 29.98 10.57
CA ASN A 327 67.53 30.06 11.91
C ASN A 327 66.09 30.57 11.86
N THR A 328 65.81 31.58 11.02
CA THR A 328 64.45 32.12 10.84
C THR A 328 63.52 31.08 10.22
N ALA A 329 63.95 30.36 9.19
CA ALA A 329 63.16 29.31 8.57
C ALA A 329 62.83 28.18 9.57
N VAL A 330 63.81 27.75 10.37
CA VAL A 330 63.62 26.75 11.43
C VAL A 330 62.66 27.27 12.52
N ASN A 331 62.81 28.53 12.95
CA ASN A 331 61.93 29.13 13.95
C ASN A 331 60.49 29.21 13.45
N ASN A 332 60.27 29.57 12.18
CA ASN A 332 58.94 29.58 11.56
C ASN A 332 58.32 28.17 11.52
N ALA A 333 59.10 27.17 11.14
CA ALA A 333 58.66 25.76 11.16
C ALA A 333 58.29 25.29 12.58
N ASN A 334 59.12 25.62 13.57
CA ASN A 334 58.84 25.36 14.98
C ASN A 334 57.60 26.10 15.48
N GLY A 335 57.35 27.32 15.01
CA GLY A 335 56.14 28.08 15.33
C GLY A 335 54.86 27.36 14.90
N VAL A 336 54.87 26.71 13.73
CA VAL A 336 53.74 25.88 13.26
C VAL A 336 53.59 24.60 14.08
N ILE A 337 54.71 23.90 14.35
CA ILE A 337 54.70 22.62 15.08
C ILE A 337 54.27 22.80 16.54
N ASN A 338 54.69 23.89 17.17
CA ASN A 338 54.46 24.19 18.58
C ASN A 338 53.33 25.21 18.80
N ALA A 339 52.50 25.46 17.79
CA ALA A 339 51.38 26.38 17.90
C ALA A 339 50.46 26.00 19.07
N THR A 340 50.11 26.98 19.91
CA THR A 340 49.24 26.80 21.09
C THR A 340 47.83 27.35 20.88
N ASN A 341 47.61 28.10 19.80
CA ASN A 341 46.32 28.55 19.31
C ASN A 341 46.37 28.65 17.77
N ASN A 342 45.19 28.73 17.14
CA ASN A 342 45.05 29.00 15.70
C ASN A 342 46.01 28.18 14.81
N PRO A 343 45.88 26.84 14.79
CA PRO A 343 46.78 26.00 14.01
C PRO A 343 46.76 26.38 12.53
N ASN A 344 47.93 26.35 11.88
CA ASN A 344 47.97 26.47 10.43
C ASN A 344 47.34 25.21 9.80
N MET A 345 46.26 25.40 9.04
CA MET A 345 45.52 24.34 8.35
C MET A 345 45.81 24.27 6.84
N ASP A 346 46.72 25.10 6.33
CA ASP A 346 47.09 25.17 4.92
C ASP A 346 48.33 24.30 4.64
N ALA A 347 48.08 23.15 4.01
CA ALA A 347 49.13 22.21 3.63
C ALA A 347 50.16 22.81 2.66
N ASN A 348 49.76 23.73 1.78
CA ASN A 348 50.68 24.37 0.84
C ASN A 348 51.62 25.35 1.55
N ALA A 349 51.09 26.15 2.48
CA ALA A 349 51.90 27.03 3.30
C ALA A 349 52.91 26.24 4.15
N ILE A 350 52.48 25.11 4.73
CA ILE A 350 53.34 24.21 5.51
C ILE A 350 54.46 23.61 4.64
N ASN A 351 54.13 23.13 3.44
CA ASN A 351 55.13 22.65 2.48
C ASN A 351 56.10 23.75 2.05
N GLY A 352 55.60 24.98 1.85
CA GLY A 352 56.43 26.15 1.57
C GLY A 352 57.46 26.40 2.68
N MET A 353 57.05 26.30 3.95
CA MET A 353 57.96 26.42 5.09
C MET A 353 58.99 25.28 5.14
N ALA A 354 58.58 24.04 4.85
CA ALA A 354 59.50 22.90 4.78
C ALA A 354 60.56 23.11 3.68
N ASN A 355 60.14 23.57 2.51
CA ASN A 355 61.03 23.92 1.40
C ASN A 355 61.96 25.07 1.77
N GLN A 356 61.47 26.09 2.47
CA GLN A 356 62.31 27.21 2.91
C GLN A 356 63.42 26.75 3.87
N VAL A 357 63.11 25.85 4.81
CA VAL A 357 64.13 25.25 5.70
C VAL A 357 65.18 24.51 4.87
N ASN A 358 64.78 23.69 3.91
CA ASN A 358 65.71 22.94 3.06
C ASN A 358 66.58 23.84 2.19
N THR A 359 65.99 24.86 1.57
CA THR A 359 66.71 25.82 0.71
C THR A 359 67.71 26.65 1.50
N THR A 360 67.29 27.17 2.67
CA THR A 360 68.20 27.96 3.53
C THR A 360 69.31 27.11 4.13
N LYS A 361 69.03 25.83 4.43
CA LYS A 361 70.05 24.85 4.83
C LYS A 361 71.09 24.62 3.73
N ALA A 362 70.64 24.43 2.49
CA ALA A 362 71.53 24.23 1.35
C ALA A 362 72.37 25.48 1.03
N ALA A 363 71.87 26.67 1.36
CA ALA A 363 72.57 27.94 1.16
C ALA A 363 73.68 28.23 2.20
N LEU A 364 73.83 27.40 3.24
CA LEU A 364 74.94 27.52 4.18
C LEU A 364 76.27 27.29 3.45
N ASN A 365 77.17 28.26 3.54
CA ASN A 365 78.36 28.38 2.70
C ASN A 365 79.69 28.36 3.49
N GLY A 366 79.71 27.80 4.70
CA GLY A 366 80.92 27.74 5.53
C GLY A 366 82.06 26.95 4.87
N VAL A 367 81.77 25.83 4.22
CA VAL A 367 82.78 25.01 3.52
C VAL A 367 83.42 25.78 2.35
N GLN A 368 82.63 26.56 1.62
CA GLN A 368 83.12 27.37 0.51
C GLN A 368 84.00 28.53 1.01
N LYS A 369 83.63 29.15 2.14
CA LYS A 369 84.44 30.20 2.75
C LYS A 369 85.78 29.70 3.29
N LEU A 370 85.82 28.49 3.87
CA LEU A 370 87.07 27.89 4.34
C LEU A 370 88.05 27.57 3.20
N SER A 371 87.54 27.30 1.99
CA SER A 371 88.37 27.07 0.79
C SER A 371 88.81 28.36 0.07
N SER A 372 88.27 29.52 0.49
CA SER A 372 88.55 30.85 -0.10
C SER A 372 89.29 31.79 0.87
N SER A 373 89.59 31.31 2.09
CA SER A 373 90.37 31.99 3.12
C SER A 373 91.72 31.30 3.23
#